data_AF-A0A952FB18-F1
#
_entry.id   AF-A0A952FB18-F1
#
_cell.length_a   1.000
_cell.length_b   1.000
_cell.length_c   1.000
_cell.angle_alpha   90.00
_cell.angle_beta   90.00
_cell.angle_gamma   90.00
#
_symmetry.space_group_name_H-M   'P 1'
#
loop_
_entity.id
_entity.type
_entity.pdbx_description
1 polymer ?
#
loop_
_entity_poly.entity_id
_entity_poly.type
_entity_poly.pdbx_seq_one_letter_code
_entity_poly.pdbx_strand_id
1 'polypeptide(L)' 'MATTFSGLRIGITIGLHQEAETLWNNGIKQNAVFLAEALKASALVRSVQLVNTTAVRITPALPWDQQ' A
#
# COMPACT_ATOMS: atom_id res chain seq x y z
N MET A 1 2.04 31.38 -14.83
CA MET A 1 1.20 30.17 -14.71
C MET A 1 1.57 29.47 -13.41
N ALA A 2 0.66 29.40 -12.44
CA ALA A 2 0.92 28.67 -11.20
C ALA A 2 0.75 27.17 -11.46
N THR A 3 1.77 26.37 -11.17
CA THR A 3 1.66 24.90 -11.15
C THR A 3 0.70 24.51 -10.04
N THR A 4 -0.48 24.00 -10.39
CA THR A 4 -1.40 23.38 -9.44
C THR A 4 -0.72 22.16 -8.84
N PHE A 5 -0.47 22.19 -7.53
CA PHE A 5 0.16 21.08 -6.83
C PHE A 5 -0.78 19.87 -6.92
N SER A 6 -0.39 18.85 -7.68
CA SER A 6 -1.24 17.67 -7.86
C SER A 6 -1.18 16.71 -6.68
N GLY A 7 -0.38 16.94 -5.64
CA GLY A 7 -0.21 15.97 -4.54
C GLY A 7 0.61 14.74 -4.94
N LEU A 8 1.30 14.15 -3.98
CA LEU A 8 2.21 13.01 -4.18
C LEU A 8 1.43 11.71 -4.38
N ARG A 9 1.91 10.84 -5.27
CA ARG A 9 1.41 9.47 -5.44
C ARG A 9 2.50 8.53 -4.95
N ILE A 10 2.19 7.71 -3.96
CA ILE A 10 3.18 6.89 -3.24
C ILE A 10 2.80 5.42 -3.37
N GLY A 11 3.77 4.59 -3.80
CA GLY A 11 3.68 3.13 -3.70
C GLY A 11 4.58 2.64 -2.58
N ILE A 12 4.03 1.84 -1.67
CA ILE A 12 4.78 1.16 -0.61
C ILE A 12 4.92 -0.30 -1.01
N THR A 13 6.15 -0.73 -1.27
CA THR A 13 6.40 -2.10 -1.75
C THR A 13 6.31 -3.10 -0.61
N ILE A 14 5.58 -4.19 -0.84
CA ILE A 14 5.54 -5.37 0.02
C ILE A 14 5.92 -6.61 -0.81
N GLY A 15 6.28 -7.70 -0.12
CA GLY A 15 6.49 -8.98 -0.77
C GLY A 15 5.58 -10.06 -0.19
N LEU A 16 4.70 -10.63 -1.02
CA LEU A 16 3.88 -11.78 -0.66
C LEU A 16 4.64 -13.09 -0.91
N HIS A 17 4.41 -14.07 -0.04
CA HIS A 17 4.90 -15.45 -0.14
C HIS A 17 3.83 -16.41 -0.68
N GLN A 18 2.54 -16.10 -0.49
CA GLN A 18 1.41 -16.88 -1.00
C GLN A 18 0.19 -15.99 -1.31
N GLU A 19 -0.70 -16.44 -2.20
CA GLU A 19 -1.81 -15.62 -2.74
C GLU A 19 -2.87 -15.21 -1.69
N ALA A 20 -2.99 -15.92 -0.57
CA ALA A 20 -3.94 -15.62 0.52
C ALA A 20 -3.21 -15.22 1.83
N GLU A 21 -2.01 -14.66 1.72
CA GLU A 21 -1.25 -14.24 2.88
C GLU A 21 -1.87 -13.03 3.57
N THR A 22 -2.00 -13.09 4.90
CA THR A 22 -2.40 -11.95 5.73
C THR A 22 -1.22 -11.02 5.97
N LEU A 23 -1.44 -9.71 5.98
CA LEU A 23 -0.43 -8.74 6.42
C LEU A 23 -0.27 -8.71 7.94
N TRP A 24 -1.24 -9.26 8.69
CA TRP A 24 -1.32 -9.14 10.14
C TRP A 24 -0.44 -10.12 10.92
N ASN A 25 0.14 -11.14 10.27
CA ASN A 25 1.03 -12.10 10.94
C ASN A 25 2.52 -11.69 10.84
N ASN A 26 2.84 -10.60 10.15
CA ASN A 26 4.20 -10.18 9.86
C ASN A 26 4.39 -8.69 10.22
N GLY A 27 5.18 -8.42 11.27
CA GLY A 27 5.38 -7.05 11.77
C GLY A 27 5.96 -6.06 10.73
N ILE A 28 6.75 -6.53 9.76
CA ILE A 28 7.26 -5.67 8.68
C ILE A 28 6.13 -5.27 7.73
N LYS A 29 5.22 -6.19 7.42
CA LYS A 29 4.04 -5.89 6.58
C LYS A 29 3.03 -5.00 7.30
N GLN A 30 2.87 -5.18 8.61
CA GLN A 30 2.07 -4.25 9.43
C GLN A 30 2.63 -2.83 9.40
N ASN A 31 3.96 -2.66 9.46
CA ASN A 31 4.58 -1.33 9.34
C ASN A 31 4.26 -0.67 7.99
N ALA A 32 4.21 -1.43 6.90
CA ALA A 32 3.81 -0.91 5.60
C ALA A 32 2.35 -0.42 5.60
N VAL A 33 1.44 -1.15 6.26
CA VAL A 33 0.03 -0.73 6.44
C VAL A 33 -0.05 0.55 7.27
N PHE A 34 0.63 0.62 8.42
CA PHE A 34 0.60 1.82 9.27
C PHE A 34 1.22 3.04 8.58
N LEU A 35 2.29 2.85 7.81
CA LEU A 35 2.87 3.91 7.00
C LEU A 35 1.87 4.39 5.92
N ALA A 36 1.15 3.47 5.28
CA ALA A 36 0.13 3.82 4.30
C ALA A 36 -0.95 4.71 4.91
N GLU A 37 -1.48 4.33 6.08
CA GLU A 37 -2.49 5.11 6.80
C GLU A 37 -1.97 6.47 7.26
N ALA A 38 -0.74 6.53 7.77
CA ALA A 38 -0.11 7.79 8.16
C ALA A 38 0.06 8.74 6.95
N LEU A 39 0.45 8.22 5.79
CA LEU A 39 0.63 9.01 4.58
C LEU A 39 -0.71 9.47 3.97
N LYS A 40 -1.77 8.66 4.04
CA LYS A 40 -3.13 9.04 3.60
C LYS A 40 -3.68 10.24 4.38
N ALA A 41 -3.24 10.44 5.63
CA ALA A 41 -3.62 11.59 6.44
C ALA A 41 -2.91 12.91 6.07
N SER A 42 -1.92 12.88 5.15
CA SER A 42 -1.16 14.06 4.74
C SER A 42 -1.84 14.84 3.62
N ALA A 43 -2.03 16.15 3.81
CA ALA A 43 -2.56 17.06 2.79
C ALA A 43 -1.69 17.16 1.51
N LEU A 44 -0.44 16.72 1.58
CA LEU A 44 0.48 16.69 0.44
C LEU A 44 0.34 15.43 -0.42
N VAL A 45 -0.39 14.42 0.05
CA VAL A 45 -0.48 13.11 -0.60
C VAL A 45 -1.82 12.96 -1.30
N ARG A 46 -1.79 12.66 -2.60
CA ARG A 46 -2.98 12.35 -3.41
C ARG A 46 -3.43 10.90 -3.22
N SER A 47 -2.49 9.96 -3.19
CA SER A 47 -2.82 8.52 -3.15
C SER A 47 -1.66 7.70 -2.59
N VAL A 48 -1.99 6.67 -1.82
CA VAL A 48 -1.04 5.67 -1.32
C VAL A 48 -1.56 4.29 -1.65
N GLN A 49 -0.71 3.42 -2.19
CA GLN A 49 -1.04 2.02 -2.48
C GLN A 49 0.05 1.09 -1.95
N LEU A 50 -0.35 -0.09 -1.47
CA LEU A 50 0.57 -1.19 -1.27
C LEU A 50 0.82 -1.86 -2.63
N VAL A 51 2.07 -2.17 -2.93
CA VAL A 51 2.48 -2.73 -4.22
C VAL A 51 3.22 -4.03 -3.96
N ASN A 52 2.64 -5.16 -4.38
CA ASN A 52 3.38 -6.42 -4.34
C ASN A 52 4.42 -6.45 -5.46
N THR A 53 5.69 -6.67 -5.11
CA THR A 53 6.80 -6.77 -6.07
C THR A 53 7.31 -8.20 -6.26
N THR A 54 6.64 -9.20 -5.68
CA THR A 54 6.95 -10.62 -5.91
C THR A 54 6.14 -11.19 -7.08
N ALA A 55 6.46 -12.42 -7.50
CA ALA A 55 5.70 -13.16 -8.51
C ALA A 55 4.35 -13.68 -8.01
N VAL A 56 4.04 -13.53 -6.72
CA VAL A 56 2.76 -13.95 -6.15
C VAL A 56 1.66 -13.03 -6.65
N ARG A 57 0.56 -13.63 -7.14
CA ARG A 57 -0.54 -12.85 -7.69
C ARG A 57 -1.33 -12.17 -6.59
N ILE A 58 -1.70 -10.92 -6.84
CA ILE A 58 -2.78 -10.25 -6.12
C ILE A 58 -4.08 -10.77 -6.72
N THR A 59 -4.95 -11.35 -5.89
CA THR A 59 -6.24 -11.89 -6.31
C THR A 59 -7.34 -11.33 -5.39
N PRO A 60 -8.63 -11.37 -5.81
CA PRO A 60 -9.74 -10.96 -4.96
C PRO A 60 -9.88 -11.74 -3.64
N ALA A 61 -9.15 -12.85 -3.48
CA ALA A 61 -9.09 -13.62 -2.24
C ALA A 61 -8.30 -12.93 -1.11
N LEU A 62 -7.59 -11.84 -1.39
CA LEU A 62 -6.85 -11.05 -0.40
C LEU A 62 -7.80 -10.11 0.37
N PRO A 63 -8.08 -10.35 1.66
CA PRO A 63 -9.05 -9.52 2.40
C PRO A 63 -8.58 -8.07 2.61
N TRP A 64 -7.27 -7.85 2.62
CA TRP A 64 -6.67 -6.53 2.88
C TRP A 64 -6.54 -5.65 1.63
N ASP A 65 -6.75 -6.20 0.43
CA ASP A 65 -6.59 -5.50 -0.85
C ASP A 65 -7.92 -5.05 -1.48
N GLN A 66 -9.05 -5.22 -0.77
CA GLN A 66 -10.39 -4.92 -1.28
C GLN A 66 -10.81 -3.43 -1.15
N GLN A 67 -9.88 -2.52 -0.85
CA GLN A 67 -10.18 -1.12 -0.49
C GLN A 67 -9.61 -0.09 -1.47
#